data_AF-A0A7K1JUS4-F1
#
_entry.id   AF-A0A7K1JUS4-F1
#
_cell.length_a   1.000
_cell.length_b   1.000
_cell.length_c   1.000
_cell.angle_alpha   90.00
_cell.angle_beta   90.00
_cell.angle_gamma   90.00
#
_symmetry.space_group_name_H-M   'P 1'
#
loop_
_entity.id
_entity.type
_entity.pdbx_description
1 polymer ?
#
loop_
_entity_poly.entity_id
_entity_poly.type
_entity_poly.pdbx_seq_one_letter_code
_entity_poly.pdbx_strand_id
1 'polypeptide(L)'
;MGLKVIRDSDPWESRDLELLHHAVLDEMKTTNAFHEFGLSEQIMKTLSWAVTTRIDYAFAVKWSPDWVAHGRPHTWRDEQGWHARCNECLAENVSAQAEDEVVAWFDDHSSQEHPST
;
A
#
# COMPACT_ATOMS: atom_id res chain seq x y z
N MET A 1 18.24 9.17 -28.37
CA MET A 1 17.04 8.48 -28.87
C MET A 1 16.67 7.45 -27.82
N GLY A 2 15.83 7.82 -26.86
CA GLY A 2 15.52 7.00 -25.68
C GLY A 2 14.41 6.00 -26.00
N LEU A 3 14.62 4.73 -25.64
CA LEU A 3 13.60 3.69 -25.71
C LEU A 3 12.41 4.11 -24.85
N LYS A 4 11.26 4.34 -25.48
CA LYS A 4 9.97 4.39 -24.79
C LYS A 4 9.56 2.95 -24.52
N VAL A 5 9.75 2.48 -23.30
CA VAL A 5 9.17 1.21 -22.86
C VAL A 5 7.66 1.45 -22.77
N ILE A 6 6.94 1.06 -23.81
CA ILE A 6 5.48 0.89 -23.73
C ILE A 6 5.31 -0.43 -22.99
N ARG A 7 5.03 -0.37 -21.68
CA ARG A 7 4.40 -1.51 -21.03
C ARG A 7 3.04 -1.65 -21.71
N ASP A 8 2.90 -2.66 -22.57
CA ASP A 8 1.57 -3.16 -22.93
C ASP A 8 0.97 -3.66 -21.62
N SER A 9 0.23 -2.78 -20.92
CA SER A 9 -0.55 -3.16 -19.76
C SER A 9 -1.56 -4.19 -20.23
N ASP A 10 -1.52 -5.38 -19.64
CA ASP A 10 -2.41 -6.46 -19.98
C ASP A 10 -3.86 -5.92 -19.89
N PRO A 11 -4.72 -6.08 -20.91
CA PRO A 11 -6.11 -5.63 -20.83
C PRO A 11 -6.85 -6.14 -19.57
N TRP A 12 -6.37 -7.24 -18.97
CA TRP A 12 -6.83 -7.74 -17.68
C TRP A 12 -6.46 -6.84 -16.49
N GLU A 13 -5.24 -6.29 -16.43
CA GLU A 13 -4.82 -5.37 -15.36
C GLU A 13 -5.67 -4.09 -15.34
N SER A 14 -6.05 -3.58 -16.53
CA SER A 14 -6.94 -2.42 -16.63
C SER A 14 -8.34 -2.70 -16.09
N ARG A 15 -8.82 -3.93 -16.24
CA ARG A 15 -10.19 -4.32 -15.85
C ARG A 15 -10.31 -4.56 -14.35
N ASP A 16 -9.30 -5.16 -13.73
CA ASP A 16 -9.28 -5.38 -12.28
C ASP A 16 -9.19 -4.03 -11.53
N LEU A 17 -8.40 -3.09 -12.06
CA LEU A 17 -8.32 -1.74 -11.51
C LEU A 17 -9.65 -0.96 -11.64
N GLU A 18 -10.35 -1.10 -12.78
CA GLU A 18 -11.68 -0.52 -12.96
C GLU A 18 -12.71 -1.14 -12.00
N LEU A 19 -12.66 -2.45 -11.77
CA LEU A 19 -13.53 -3.14 -10.82
C LEU A 19 -13.28 -2.66 -9.38
N LEU A 20 -12.01 -2.54 -9.00
CA LEU A 20 -11.62 -2.00 -7.70
C LEU A 20 -12.10 -0.55 -7.55
N HIS A 21 -11.92 0.27 -8.59
CA HIS A 21 -12.40 1.66 -8.59
C HIS A 21 -13.90 1.75 -8.35
N HIS A 22 -14.68 0.95 -9.07
CA HIS A 22 -16.14 0.92 -8.89
C HIS A 22 -16.54 0.49 -7.48
N ALA A 23 -15.90 -0.54 -6.93
CA ALA A 23 -16.18 -0.99 -5.57
C ALA A 23 -15.90 0.10 -4.52
N VAL A 24 -14.76 0.80 -4.63
CA VAL A 24 -14.42 1.93 -3.76
C VAL A 24 -15.43 3.07 -3.92
N LEU A 25 -15.76 3.43 -5.16
CA LEU A 25 -16.71 4.53 -5.42
C LEU A 25 -18.11 4.24 -4.87
N ASP A 26 -18.59 3.01 -5.00
CA ASP A 26 -19.93 2.62 -4.52
C ASP A 26 -20.01 2.60 -2.98
N GLU A 27 -18.96 2.15 -2.29
CA GLU A 27 -18.87 2.24 -0.84
C GLU A 27 -18.82 3.70 -0.37
N MET A 28 -18.04 4.54 -1.05
CA MET A 28 -17.96 5.98 -0.76
C MET A 28 -19.31 6.69 -0.95
N LYS A 29 -20.06 6.37 -2.01
CA LYS A 29 -21.41 6.91 -2.23
C LYS A 29 -22.36 6.48 -1.11
N THR A 30 -22.32 5.22 -0.73
CA THR A 30 -23.14 4.66 0.36
C THR A 30 -22.85 5.37 1.67
N THR A 31 -21.57 5.53 2.00
CA THR A 31 -21.10 6.24 3.20
C THR A 31 -21.48 7.72 3.18
N ASN A 32 -21.27 8.42 2.05
CA ASN A 32 -21.62 9.83 1.87
C ASN A 32 -23.13 10.08 2.06
N ALA A 33 -23.97 9.15 1.56
CA ALA A 33 -25.41 9.21 1.74
C ALA A 33 -25.82 8.89 3.19
N PHE A 34 -25.26 7.83 3.78
CA PHE A 34 -25.62 7.38 5.13
C PHE A 34 -25.25 8.41 6.21
N HIS A 35 -24.11 9.08 6.07
CA HIS A 35 -23.65 10.10 7.00
C HIS A 35 -23.98 11.55 6.59
N GLU A 36 -24.70 11.73 5.47
CA GLU A 36 -25.11 13.04 4.97
C GLU A 36 -23.96 14.05 4.78
N PHE A 37 -22.77 13.59 4.35
CA PHE A 37 -21.62 14.47 4.19
C PHE A 37 -21.77 15.50 3.06
N GLY A 38 -22.74 15.31 2.15
CA GLY A 38 -23.07 16.27 1.10
C GLY A 38 -21.97 16.41 0.04
N LEU A 39 -21.09 15.42 -0.11
CA LEU A 39 -20.03 15.44 -1.12
C LEU A 39 -20.64 15.30 -2.52
N SER A 40 -20.14 16.10 -3.46
CA SER A 40 -20.56 16.03 -4.86
C SER A 40 -20.04 14.77 -5.54
N GLU A 41 -20.72 14.33 -6.59
CA GLU A 41 -20.31 13.17 -7.39
C GLU A 41 -18.89 13.33 -7.96
N GLN A 42 -18.54 14.53 -8.41
CA GLN A 42 -17.20 14.83 -8.92
C GLN A 42 -16.13 14.67 -7.84
N ILE A 43 -16.39 15.13 -6.62
CA ILE A 43 -15.46 14.96 -5.49
C ILE A 43 -15.31 13.48 -5.16
N MET A 44 -16.41 12.73 -5.10
CA MET A 44 -16.36 11.28 -4.83
C MET A 44 -15.58 10.51 -5.90
N LYS A 45 -15.74 10.86 -7.20
CA LYS A 45 -14.96 10.26 -8.29
C LYS A 45 -13.46 10.54 -8.15
N THR A 46 -13.10 11.78 -7.82
CA THR A 46 -11.69 12.14 -7.60
C THR A 46 -11.09 11.39 -6.42
N LEU A 47 -11.80 11.35 -5.28
CA LEU A 47 -11.30 10.69 -4.06
C LEU A 47 -11.22 9.16 -4.22
N SER A 48 -12.25 8.54 -4.81
CA SER A 48 -12.25 7.10 -5.06
C SER A 48 -11.11 6.68 -5.98
N TRP A 49 -10.77 7.48 -7.00
CA TRP A 49 -9.57 7.21 -7.80
C TRP A 49 -8.28 7.28 -6.98
N ALA A 50 -8.10 8.32 -6.17
CA ALA A 50 -6.92 8.45 -5.33
C ALA A 50 -6.76 7.27 -4.36
N VAL A 51 -7.85 6.80 -3.74
CA VAL A 51 -7.86 5.62 -2.86
C VAL A 51 -7.53 4.36 -3.66
N THR A 52 -8.18 4.16 -4.81
CA THR A 52 -7.97 3.00 -5.68
C THR A 52 -6.51 2.85 -6.08
N THR A 53 -5.87 3.93 -6.54
CA THR A 53 -4.45 3.92 -6.93
C THR A 53 -3.53 3.56 -5.76
N ARG A 54 -3.89 3.95 -4.52
CA ARG A 54 -3.11 3.56 -3.34
C ARG A 54 -3.28 2.08 -2.98
N ILE A 55 -4.48 1.54 -3.13
CA ILE A 55 -4.74 0.11 -2.92
C ILE A 55 -4.03 -0.73 -3.99
N ASP A 56 -4.11 -0.33 -5.26
CA ASP A 56 -3.40 -0.98 -6.35
C ASP A 56 -1.88 -0.97 -6.12
N TYR A 57 -1.33 0.19 -5.78
CA TYR A 57 0.07 0.32 -5.40
C TYR A 57 0.45 -0.61 -4.24
N ALA A 58 -0.40 -0.69 -3.21
CA ALA A 58 -0.18 -1.59 -2.08
C ALA A 58 -0.03 -3.04 -2.54
N PHE A 59 -0.88 -3.53 -3.44
CA PHE A 59 -0.73 -4.87 -4.01
C PHE A 59 0.56 -5.00 -4.85
N ALA A 60 0.89 -3.99 -5.66
CA ALA A 60 2.07 -4.00 -6.51
C ALA A 60 3.38 -4.09 -5.70
N VAL A 61 3.47 -3.37 -4.58
CA VAL A 61 4.64 -3.43 -3.69
C VAL A 61 4.52 -4.54 -2.64
N LYS A 62 3.50 -5.40 -2.74
CA LYS A 62 3.22 -6.48 -1.78
C LYS A 62 3.20 -5.97 -0.34
N TRP A 63 2.48 -4.87 -0.11
CA TRP A 63 2.17 -4.40 1.23
C TRP A 63 1.66 -5.59 2.02
N SER A 64 2.49 -6.12 2.93
CA SER A 64 2.15 -7.20 3.83
C SER A 64 0.99 -6.69 4.69
N PRO A 65 -0.26 -7.09 4.44
CA PRO A 65 -1.37 -6.49 5.15
C PRO A 65 -1.37 -7.06 6.57
N ASP A 66 -1.78 -6.26 7.56
CA ASP A 66 -1.65 -6.51 9.01
C ASP A 66 -2.40 -7.76 9.57
N TRP A 67 -2.79 -8.71 8.72
CA TRP A 67 -3.15 -10.09 9.10
C TRP A 67 -1.93 -11.01 9.14
N VAL A 68 -0.74 -10.51 8.79
CA VAL A 68 0.56 -11.17 9.02
C VAL A 68 0.94 -11.02 10.49
N ALA A 69 1.29 -12.16 11.11
CA ALA A 69 1.45 -12.35 12.55
C ALA A 69 2.11 -11.19 13.32
N HIS A 70 1.57 -10.89 14.51
CA HIS A 70 2.20 -10.02 15.50
C HIS A 70 3.70 -10.32 15.63
N GLY A 71 4.53 -9.26 15.69
CA GLY A 71 5.98 -9.39 15.82
C GLY A 71 6.75 -9.54 14.50
N ARG A 72 6.20 -9.09 13.36
CA ARG A 72 6.93 -8.95 12.10
C ARG A 72 6.74 -7.56 11.49
N PRO A 73 7.74 -7.03 10.77
CA PRO A 73 7.61 -5.78 10.07
C PRO A 73 6.74 -5.97 8.83
N HIS A 74 6.14 -4.88 8.39
CA HIS A 74 5.65 -4.76 7.03
C HIS A 74 6.85 -4.61 6.09
N THR A 75 6.99 -5.45 5.05
CA THR A 75 8.08 -5.37 4.07
C THR A 75 7.57 -5.10 2.66
N TRP A 76 8.33 -4.34 1.88
CA TRP A 76 8.06 -4.13 0.46
C TRP A 76 9.37 -3.94 -0.33
N ARG A 77 9.28 -4.02 -1.67
CA ARG A 77 10.41 -3.76 -2.56
C ARG A 77 10.01 -2.82 -3.69
N ASP A 78 10.85 -1.83 -3.95
CA ASP A 78 10.74 -0.93 -5.10
C ASP A 78 12.08 -0.79 -5.85
N GLU A 79 12.21 0.23 -6.70
CA GLU A 79 13.41 0.51 -7.48
C GLU A 79 14.64 0.89 -6.63
N GLN A 80 14.43 1.33 -5.38
CA GLN A 80 15.50 1.75 -4.47
C GLN A 80 16.00 0.60 -3.59
N GLY A 81 15.20 -0.46 -3.43
CA GLY A 81 15.59 -1.65 -2.70
C GLY A 81 14.44 -2.25 -1.88
N TRP A 82 14.82 -3.00 -0.86
CA TRP A 82 13.94 -3.56 0.15
C TRP A 82 13.72 -2.56 1.28
N HIS A 83 12.49 -2.50 1.77
CA HIS A 83 12.10 -1.63 2.85
C HIS A 83 11.30 -2.41 3.89
N ALA A 84 11.33 -1.91 5.13
CA ALA A 84 10.41 -2.30 6.17
C ALA A 84 9.87 -1.12 6.94
N ARG A 85 8.68 -1.35 7.51
CA ARG A 85 8.06 -0.53 8.54
C ARG A 85 7.71 -1.38 9.75
N CYS A 86 8.07 -0.91 10.93
CA CYS A 86 7.67 -1.50 12.20
C CYS A 86 6.16 -1.33 12.38
N ASN A 87 5.42 -2.41 12.65
CA ASN A 87 3.97 -2.34 12.83
C ASN A 87 3.56 -1.79 14.20
N GLU A 88 4.49 -1.66 15.15
CA GLU A 88 4.19 -1.12 16.48
C GLU A 88 4.40 0.40 16.56
N CYS A 89 5.51 0.93 16.04
CA CYS A 89 5.82 2.37 16.09
C CYS A 89 5.87 3.08 14.74
N LEU A 90 5.66 2.38 13.63
CA LEU A 90 5.72 2.91 12.27
C LEU A 90 7.10 3.44 11.83
N ALA A 91 8.17 3.17 12.58
CA ALA A 91 9.53 3.46 12.14
C ALA A 91 9.86 2.66 10.87
N GLU A 92 10.62 3.27 9.96
CA GLU A 92 11.03 2.66 8.70
C GLU A 92 12.55 2.52 8.64
N ASN A 93 13.02 1.48 7.94
CA ASN A 93 14.45 1.34 7.67
C ASN A 93 14.90 2.28 6.55
N VAL A 94 16.22 2.46 6.41
CA VAL A 94 16.80 2.95 5.16
C VAL A 94 16.78 1.80 4.15
N SER A 95 16.45 2.10 2.89
CA SER A 95 16.34 1.10 1.82
C SER A 95 17.56 0.14 1.80
N ALA A 96 17.28 -1.14 1.96
CA ALA A 96 18.23 -2.23 2.00
C ALA A 96 18.41 -2.86 0.61
N GLN A 97 19.55 -3.49 0.35
CA GLN A 97 19.79 -4.18 -0.92
C GLN A 97 19.22 -5.60 -0.91
N ALA A 98 19.05 -6.19 0.29
CA ALA A 98 18.56 -7.55 0.46
C ALA A 98 17.48 -7.64 1.56
N GLU A 99 16.63 -8.66 1.47
CA GLU A 99 15.49 -8.86 2.40
C GLU A 99 15.94 -9.26 3.81
N ASP A 100 17.06 -9.97 3.93
CA ASP A 100 17.68 -10.35 5.20
C ASP A 100 18.21 -9.15 5.98
N GLU A 101 18.71 -8.12 5.30
CA GLU A 101 19.09 -6.83 5.91
C GLU A 101 17.88 -6.13 6.55
N VAL A 102 16.70 -6.26 5.94
CA VAL A 102 15.44 -5.73 6.47
C VAL A 102 15.00 -6.49 7.72
N VAL A 103 15.16 -7.82 7.72
CA VAL A 103 14.89 -8.66 8.89
C VAL A 103 15.85 -8.29 10.03
N ALA A 104 17.15 -8.14 9.74
CA ALA A 104 18.15 -7.75 10.74
C ALA A 104 17.87 -6.38 11.34
N TRP A 105 17.44 -5.41 10.52
CA TRP A 105 16.99 -4.11 11.01
C TRP A 105 15.80 -4.25 11.97
N PHE A 106 14.80 -5.06 11.62
CA PHE A 106 13.62 -5.21 12.47
C PHE A 106 13.94 -5.90 13.79
N ASP A 107 14.79 -6.93 13.78
CA ASP A 107 15.20 -7.62 15.00
C ASP A 107 15.94 -6.66 15.95
N ASP A 108 16.84 -5.84 15.42
CA ASP A 108 17.55 -4.81 16.19
C ASP A 108 16.58 -3.74 16.72
N HIS A 109 15.76 -3.16 15.85
CA HIS A 109 14.74 -2.16 16.19
C HIS A 109 13.77 -2.66 17.26
N SER A 110 13.21 -3.87 17.07
CA SER A 110 12.27 -4.47 18.02
C SER A 110 12.90 -4.72 19.38
N SER A 111 14.18 -5.11 19.43
CA SER A 111 14.87 -5.35 20.70
C SER A 111 15.12 -4.07 21.52
N GLN A 112 15.31 -2.94 20.85
CA GLN A 112 15.61 -1.65 21.47
C GLN A 112 14.34 -0.88 21.84
N GLU A 113 13.39 -0.81 20.92
CA GLU A 113 12.20 0.07 21.02
C GLU A 113 10.96 -0.66 21.55
N HIS A 114 10.92 -1.99 21.41
CA HIS A 114 9.78 -2.84 21.77
C HIS A 114 10.19 -4.04 22.67
N PRO A 115 10.95 -3.82 23.76
CA PRO A 115 11.39 -4.91 24.62
C PRO A 115 10.18 -5.62 25.22
N SER A 116 10.11 -6.95 25.08
CA SER A 116 9.07 -7.77 25.69
C SER A 116 9.15 -7.63 27.21
N THR A 117 8.15 -7.02 27.83
CA THR A 117 7.94 -7.00 29.29
C THR A 117 7.54 -8.35 29.84
#